data_AF-A0A8T7BNT3-F1
#
_entry.id   AF-A0A8T7BNT3-F1
#
_cell.length_a   1.000
_cell.length_b   1.000
_cell.length_c   1.000
_cell.angle_alpha   90.00
_cell.angle_beta   90.00
_cell.angle_gamma   90.00
#
_symmetry.space_group_name_H-M   'P 1'
#
loop_
_entity.id
_entity.type
_entity.pdbx_description
1 polymer ?
#
loop_
_entity_poly.entity_id
_entity_poly.type
_entity_poly.pdbx_seq_one_letter_code
_entity_poly.pdbx_strand_id
1 'polypeptide(L)'
;MFFCLWLAHSLIIAAYLLHECMHNTIFKSSKHNEILGKVLSWFTGAVYTPYEILKQKHLRHHADRVDVLLLDTNDLFGKSPLLTWLAKKLQYVYVPAFEILTHVLSILAPFYIVSRKQYRGYVIRVITGRLVFFLLLASIEIMILLAYFVAYLLFLFVLGFMDTFQHLYEVRYSLNSNKVLREFDREYEESHTFSNLISQHHPWLNLLVLNFCYHNVHHYKSGLPWHELPDVHESRYRDKAAPVICLGEQLRRYHRERCNCFSSKNSVTKDVGATGVSFLVGI
;
A
#
# COMPACT_ATOMS: atom_id res chain seq x y z
N MET A 1 -7.65 16.47 18.99
CA MET A 1 -6.90 15.18 18.94
C MET A 1 -7.76 14.01 18.50
N PHE A 2 -8.91 13.74 19.13
CA PHE A 2 -9.80 12.62 18.73
C PHE A 2 -10.24 12.65 17.27
N PHE A 3 -10.70 13.78 16.74
CA PHE A 3 -11.12 13.89 15.33
C PHE A 3 -10.03 13.51 14.32
N CYS A 4 -8.76 13.82 14.62
CA CYS A 4 -7.62 13.44 13.77
C CYS A 4 -7.46 11.91 13.70
N LEU A 5 -7.56 11.23 14.84
CA LEU A 5 -7.46 9.77 14.90
C LEU A 5 -8.63 9.08 14.18
N TRP A 6 -9.85 9.60 14.36
CA TRP A 6 -11.03 9.09 13.66
C TRP A 6 -10.92 9.28 12.14
N LEU A 7 -10.44 10.44 11.68
CA LEU A 7 -10.20 10.70 10.27
C LEU A 7 -9.11 9.78 9.71
N ALA A 8 -7.99 9.62 10.42
CA ALA A 8 -6.91 8.72 10.02
C ALA A 8 -7.42 7.28 9.87
N HIS A 9 -8.16 6.79 10.87
CA HIS A 9 -8.75 5.45 10.82
C HIS A 9 -9.78 5.33 9.68
N SER A 10 -10.58 6.36 9.43
CA SER A 10 -11.53 6.36 8.30
C SER A 10 -10.81 6.26 6.95
N LEU A 11 -9.67 6.93 6.79
CA LEU A 11 -8.83 6.82 5.59
C LEU A 11 -8.18 5.43 5.46
N ILE A 12 -7.75 4.83 6.56
CA ILE A 12 -7.22 3.45 6.60
C ILE A 12 -8.30 2.47 6.10
N ILE A 13 -9.50 2.53 6.67
CA ILE A 13 -10.63 1.68 6.24
C ILE A 13 -11.01 1.98 4.78
N ALA A 14 -11.02 3.25 4.36
CA ALA A 14 -11.29 3.61 2.97
C ALA A 14 -10.26 3.02 1.99
N ALA A 15 -8.98 2.95 2.36
CA ALA A 15 -7.96 2.32 1.54
C ALA A 15 -8.13 0.81 1.44
N TYR A 16 -8.45 0.13 2.53
CA TYR A 16 -8.71 -1.31 2.46
C TYR A 16 -10.03 -1.64 1.76
N LEU A 17 -11.07 -0.80 1.86
CA LEU A 17 -12.27 -0.93 1.03
C LEU A 17 -11.99 -0.66 -0.45
N LEU A 18 -11.09 0.28 -0.77
CA LEU A 18 -10.62 0.50 -2.13
C LEU A 18 -9.93 -0.76 -2.69
N HIS A 19 -9.10 -1.41 -1.88
CA HIS A 19 -8.49 -2.70 -2.20
C HIS A 19 -9.55 -3.77 -2.49
N GLU A 20 -10.55 -3.94 -1.62
CA GLU A 20 -11.66 -4.87 -1.83
C GLU A 20 -12.45 -4.57 -3.12
N CYS A 21 -12.64 -3.28 -3.44
CA CYS A 21 -13.26 -2.88 -4.71
C CYS A 21 -12.43 -3.36 -5.92
N MET A 22 -11.09 -3.33 -5.85
CA MET A 22 -10.23 -3.86 -6.92
C MET A 22 -10.45 -5.37 -7.13
N HIS A 23 -10.76 -6.11 -6.07
CA HIS A 23 -11.14 -7.53 -6.13
C HIS A 23 -12.61 -7.81 -6.44
N ASN A 24 -13.45 -6.77 -6.51
CA ASN A 24 -14.90 -6.86 -6.66
C ASN A 24 -15.60 -7.62 -5.52
N THR A 25 -15.08 -7.55 -4.28
CA THR A 25 -15.59 -8.31 -3.13
C THR A 25 -16.61 -7.55 -2.27
N ILE A 26 -16.86 -6.26 -2.54
CA ILE A 26 -17.82 -5.45 -1.78
C ILE A 26 -19.25 -5.62 -2.31
N PHE A 27 -19.43 -5.53 -3.63
CA PHE A 27 -20.75 -5.66 -4.26
C PHE A 27 -20.78 -6.80 -5.28
N LYS A 28 -21.97 -7.38 -5.50
CA LYS A 28 -22.19 -8.34 -6.59
C LYS A 28 -21.93 -7.74 -7.98
N SER A 29 -22.18 -6.43 -8.15
CA SER A 29 -21.97 -5.71 -9.40
C SER A 29 -20.54 -5.16 -9.46
N SER A 30 -19.77 -5.58 -10.46
CA SER A 30 -18.42 -5.03 -10.69
C SER A 30 -18.46 -3.51 -10.94
N LYS A 31 -19.52 -3.01 -11.59
CA LYS A 31 -19.72 -1.56 -11.80
C LYS A 31 -19.87 -0.79 -10.49
N HIS A 32 -20.57 -1.33 -9.50
CA HIS A 32 -20.71 -0.66 -8.20
C HIS A 32 -19.38 -0.65 -7.42
N ASN A 33 -18.60 -1.73 -7.49
CA ASN A 33 -17.24 -1.75 -6.94
C ASN A 33 -16.33 -0.71 -7.62
N GLU A 34 -16.40 -0.59 -8.94
CA GLU A 34 -15.63 0.41 -9.68
C GLU A 34 -16.00 1.85 -9.30
N ILE A 35 -17.30 2.14 -9.18
CA ILE A 35 -17.78 3.47 -8.76
C ILE A 35 -17.28 3.78 -7.35
N LEU A 36 -17.46 2.87 -6.39
CA LEU A 36 -16.99 3.06 -5.02
C LEU A 36 -15.46 3.20 -4.98
N GLY A 37 -14.73 2.35 -5.70
CA GLY A 37 -13.28 2.42 -5.80
C GLY A 37 -12.77 3.75 -6.36
N LYS A 38 -13.45 4.33 -7.36
CA LYS A 38 -13.11 5.67 -7.88
C LYS A 38 -13.33 6.78 -6.85
N VAL A 39 -14.37 6.67 -6.02
CA VAL A 39 -14.63 7.62 -4.93
C VAL A 39 -13.57 7.48 -3.83
N LEU A 40 -13.32 6.26 -3.38
CA LEU A 40 -12.36 5.98 -2.31
C LEU A 40 -10.93 6.36 -2.73
N SER A 41 -10.54 6.12 -3.99
CA SER A 41 -9.22 6.51 -4.51
C SER A 41 -8.98 8.01 -4.46
N TRP A 42 -10.04 8.84 -4.57
CA TRP A 42 -9.92 10.27 -4.33
C TRP A 42 -9.47 10.49 -2.89
N PHE A 43 -10.24 10.03 -1.90
CA PHE A 43 -9.97 10.31 -0.49
C PHE A 43 -8.62 9.76 -0.01
N THR A 44 -8.23 8.59 -0.47
CA THR A 44 -6.97 7.94 -0.09
C THR A 44 -5.76 8.47 -0.85
N GLY A 45 -5.95 9.39 -1.80
CA GLY A 45 -4.86 9.97 -2.59
C GLY A 45 -4.30 9.06 -3.69
N ALA A 46 -4.91 7.91 -3.93
CA ALA A 46 -4.56 7.01 -5.03
C ALA A 46 -4.99 7.54 -6.42
N VAL A 47 -5.90 8.52 -6.46
CA VAL A 47 -6.54 9.07 -7.66
C VAL A 47 -5.59 9.62 -8.73
N TYR A 48 -4.30 9.84 -8.45
CA TYR A 48 -3.33 10.29 -9.46
C TYR A 48 -3.04 9.24 -10.54
N THR A 49 -3.37 7.98 -10.28
CA THR A 49 -3.45 6.93 -11.29
C THR A 49 -4.93 6.58 -11.51
N PRO A 50 -5.39 6.43 -12.77
CA PRO A 50 -6.76 5.96 -13.02
C PRO A 50 -7.05 4.64 -12.31
N TYR A 51 -8.24 4.49 -11.75
CA TYR A 51 -8.62 3.34 -10.94
C TYR A 51 -8.41 2.00 -11.65
N GLU A 52 -8.68 1.94 -12.95
CA GLU A 52 -8.53 0.74 -13.78
C GLU A 52 -7.06 0.29 -13.84
N ILE A 53 -6.14 1.25 -13.89
CA ILE A 53 -4.69 0.98 -13.90
C ILE A 53 -4.22 0.51 -12.53
N LEU A 54 -4.73 1.12 -11.44
CA LEU A 54 -4.45 0.66 -10.07
C LEU A 54 -4.95 -0.77 -9.86
N LYS A 55 -6.19 -1.04 -10.24
CA LYS A 55 -6.79 -2.37 -10.21
C LYS A 55 -5.99 -3.37 -11.03
N GLN A 56 -5.60 -3.01 -12.26
CA GLN A 56 -4.78 -3.87 -13.11
C GLN A 56 -3.42 -4.17 -12.48
N LYS A 57 -2.73 -3.16 -11.92
CA LYS A 57 -1.47 -3.35 -11.18
C LYS A 57 -1.68 -4.35 -10.05
N HIS A 58 -2.70 -4.14 -9.23
CA HIS A 58 -2.93 -4.96 -8.06
C HIS A 58 -3.30 -6.41 -8.42
N LEU A 59 -4.17 -6.62 -9.41
CA LEU A 59 -4.48 -7.97 -9.90
C LEU A 59 -3.26 -8.66 -10.52
N ARG A 60 -2.37 -7.91 -11.18
CA ARG A 60 -1.11 -8.45 -11.68
C ARG A 60 -0.15 -8.84 -10.57
N HIS A 61 -0.13 -8.11 -9.45
CA HIS A 61 0.67 -8.49 -8.29
C HIS A 61 0.28 -9.88 -7.78
N HIS A 62 -1.02 -10.20 -7.69
CA HIS A 62 -1.49 -11.57 -7.37
C HIS A 62 -1.18 -12.59 -8.47
N ALA A 63 -1.31 -12.21 -9.73
CA ALA A 63 -1.10 -13.14 -10.85
C ALA A 63 0.38 -13.48 -11.08
N ASP A 64 1.25 -12.47 -10.99
CA ASP A 64 2.67 -12.55 -11.30
C ASP A 64 3.52 -12.84 -10.05
N ARG A 65 2.97 -12.66 -8.82
CA ARG A 65 3.65 -12.76 -7.50
C ARG A 65 4.95 -11.97 -7.43
N VAL A 66 4.87 -10.74 -7.93
CA VAL A 66 5.97 -9.78 -7.92
C VAL A 66 5.48 -8.42 -7.43
N ASP A 67 6.40 -7.70 -6.83
CA ASP A 67 6.20 -6.33 -6.45
C ASP A 67 6.62 -5.42 -7.57
N VAL A 68 5.70 -4.60 -8.07
CA VAL A 68 6.01 -3.71 -9.18
C VAL A 68 6.02 -2.26 -8.70
N LEU A 69 7.22 -1.68 -8.72
CA LEU A 69 7.48 -0.28 -8.41
C LEU A 69 7.58 0.55 -9.69
N LEU A 70 7.25 1.83 -9.55
CA LEU A 70 7.27 2.79 -10.65
C LEU A 70 8.69 3.11 -11.14
N LEU A 71 9.65 3.21 -10.21
CA LEU A 71 11.04 3.58 -10.48
C LEU A 71 11.96 2.81 -9.53
N ASP A 72 13.19 2.59 -9.99
CA ASP A 72 14.27 2.08 -9.13
C ASP A 72 14.65 3.15 -8.11
N THR A 73 14.25 2.91 -6.87
CA THR A 73 14.54 3.80 -5.75
C THR A 73 16.04 3.89 -5.49
N ASN A 74 16.83 2.85 -5.79
CA ASN A 74 18.28 2.90 -5.63
C ASN A 74 18.93 3.88 -6.61
N ASP A 75 18.46 3.88 -7.86
CA ASP A 75 18.94 4.84 -8.87
C ASP A 75 18.56 6.28 -8.47
N LEU A 76 17.33 6.48 -7.99
CA LEU A 76 16.86 7.79 -7.54
C LEU A 76 17.69 8.33 -6.35
N PHE A 77 17.89 7.51 -5.32
CA PHE A 77 18.62 7.90 -4.11
C PHE A 77 20.14 7.94 -4.30
N GLY A 78 20.68 7.13 -5.21
CA GLY A 78 22.09 7.18 -5.60
C GLY A 78 22.45 8.50 -6.30
N LYS A 79 21.52 9.08 -7.05
CA LYS A 79 21.72 10.34 -7.80
C LYS A 79 21.51 11.61 -6.97
N SER A 80 20.82 11.54 -5.83
CA SER A 80 20.49 12.73 -5.04
C SER A 80 20.78 12.54 -3.54
N PRO A 81 22.01 12.86 -3.08
CA PRO A 81 22.42 12.70 -1.69
C PRO A 81 21.53 13.47 -0.69
N LEU A 82 21.07 14.67 -1.07
CA LEU A 82 20.20 15.49 -0.22
C LEU A 82 18.83 14.84 -0.04
N LEU A 83 18.21 14.35 -1.12
CA LEU A 83 16.92 13.65 -1.07
C LEU A 83 17.03 12.42 -0.18
N THR A 84 18.09 11.62 -0.36
CA THR A 84 18.35 10.42 0.43
C THR A 84 18.52 10.74 1.91
N TRP A 85 19.33 11.76 2.23
CA TRP A 85 19.54 12.19 3.60
C TRP A 85 18.23 12.65 4.26
N LEU A 86 17.45 13.49 3.56
CA LEU A 86 16.19 14.02 4.09
C LEU A 86 15.16 12.91 4.29
N ALA A 87 14.96 12.05 3.29
CA ALA A 87 14.02 10.93 3.37
C ALA A 87 14.38 9.98 4.51
N LYS A 88 15.67 9.63 4.67
CA LYS A 88 16.15 8.81 5.80
C LYS A 88 15.93 9.51 7.15
N LYS A 89 16.16 10.82 7.25
CA LYS A 89 15.94 11.57 8.50
C LYS A 89 14.46 11.61 8.88
N LEU A 90 13.57 11.86 7.92
CA LEU A 90 12.12 11.85 8.13
C LEU A 90 11.64 10.46 8.55
N GLN A 91 12.03 9.41 7.82
CA GLN A 91 11.70 8.02 8.17
C GLN A 91 12.24 7.61 9.53
N TYR A 92 13.45 8.07 9.89
CA TYR A 92 14.03 7.82 11.20
C TYR A 92 13.15 8.36 12.34
N VAL A 93 12.50 9.50 12.15
CA VAL A 93 11.55 10.06 13.14
C VAL A 93 10.09 9.64 12.88
N TYR A 94 9.88 8.51 12.19
CA TYR A 94 8.57 7.89 11.93
C TYR A 94 7.62 8.69 11.03
N VAL A 95 8.13 9.65 10.27
CA VAL A 95 7.37 10.23 9.15
C VAL A 95 7.42 9.23 7.99
N PRO A 96 6.28 8.87 7.36
CA PRO A 96 6.23 7.88 6.27
C PRO A 96 6.78 8.46 4.95
N ALA A 97 8.09 8.71 4.93
CA ALA A 97 8.77 9.43 3.86
C ALA A 97 8.84 8.61 2.57
N PHE A 98 8.97 7.29 2.69
CA PHE A 98 8.95 6.39 1.53
C PHE A 98 7.57 6.39 0.84
N GLU A 99 6.50 6.33 1.62
CA GLU A 99 5.11 6.35 1.15
C GLU A 99 4.77 7.71 0.52
N ILE A 100 5.20 8.81 1.14
CA ILE A 100 5.05 10.16 0.56
C ILE A 100 5.80 10.24 -0.77
N LEU A 101 7.04 9.75 -0.83
CA LEU A 101 7.84 9.81 -2.05
C LEU A 101 7.19 9.02 -3.18
N THR A 102 6.73 7.80 -2.94
CA THR A 102 6.08 6.98 -3.98
C THR A 102 4.80 7.63 -4.52
N HIS A 103 4.02 8.32 -3.67
CA HIS A 103 2.89 9.13 -4.12
C HIS A 103 3.33 10.31 -4.99
N VAL A 104 4.37 11.05 -4.57
CA VAL A 104 4.93 12.16 -5.37
C VAL A 104 5.43 11.64 -6.73
N LEU A 105 6.12 10.50 -6.76
CA LEU A 105 6.58 9.89 -8.00
C LEU A 105 5.40 9.48 -8.89
N SER A 106 4.30 8.95 -8.33
CA SER A 106 3.07 8.65 -9.09
C SER A 106 2.46 9.90 -9.72
N ILE A 107 2.45 11.03 -9.01
CA ILE A 107 2.00 12.33 -9.54
C ILE A 107 2.89 12.80 -10.69
N LEU A 108 4.21 12.64 -10.54
CA LEU A 108 5.19 13.11 -11.52
C LEU A 108 5.37 12.17 -12.71
N ALA A 109 4.99 10.89 -12.58
CA ALA A 109 5.21 9.85 -13.58
C ALA A 109 4.77 10.25 -15.00
N PRO A 110 3.56 10.80 -15.24
CA PRO A 110 3.14 11.20 -16.59
C PRO A 110 4.03 12.26 -17.25
N PHE A 111 4.79 13.03 -16.46
CA PHE A 111 5.64 14.10 -16.98
C PHE A 111 7.00 13.57 -17.44
N TYR A 112 7.54 12.55 -16.77
CA TYR A 112 8.87 12.01 -17.03
C TYR A 112 8.88 10.67 -17.78
N ILE A 113 7.86 9.83 -17.60
CA ILE A 113 7.80 8.48 -18.17
C ILE A 113 7.02 8.51 -19.49
N VAL A 114 7.66 8.05 -20.57
CA VAL A 114 7.12 8.10 -21.94
C VAL A 114 5.78 7.36 -22.06
N SER A 115 5.67 6.16 -21.50
CA SER A 115 4.44 5.34 -21.51
C SER A 115 3.26 5.97 -20.74
N ARG A 116 3.54 6.95 -19.88
CA ARG A 116 2.55 7.60 -19.02
C ARG A 116 2.13 9.00 -19.50
N LYS A 117 2.74 9.54 -20.56
CA LYS A 117 2.45 10.90 -21.07
C LYS A 117 0.97 11.16 -21.36
N GLN A 118 0.24 10.14 -21.80
CA GLN A 118 -1.21 10.22 -22.06
C GLN A 118 -2.05 10.64 -20.83
N TYR A 119 -1.54 10.44 -19.60
CA TYR A 119 -2.25 10.76 -18.36
C TYR A 119 -1.95 12.17 -17.82
N ARG A 120 -1.13 12.99 -18.48
CA ARG A 120 -0.78 14.35 -18.01
C ARG A 120 -2.02 15.21 -17.75
N GLY A 121 -2.93 15.27 -18.72
CA GLY A 121 -4.17 16.05 -18.60
C GLY A 121 -5.07 15.53 -17.47
N TYR A 122 -5.09 14.22 -17.23
CA TYR A 122 -5.81 13.61 -16.12
C TYR A 122 -5.23 14.05 -14.77
N VAL A 123 -3.91 13.91 -14.58
CA VAL A 123 -3.25 14.31 -13.33
C VAL A 123 -3.38 15.79 -13.06
N ILE A 124 -3.27 16.65 -14.09
CA ILE A 124 -3.48 18.10 -13.93
C ILE A 124 -4.88 18.39 -13.39
N ARG A 125 -5.94 17.79 -13.97
CA ARG A 125 -7.31 17.97 -13.48
C ARG A 125 -7.49 17.50 -12.04
N VAL A 126 -6.89 16.37 -11.67
CA VAL A 126 -6.92 15.85 -10.30
C VAL A 126 -6.21 16.81 -9.35
N ILE A 127 -5.00 17.28 -9.67
CA ILE A 127 -4.25 18.26 -8.86
C ILE A 127 -5.08 19.54 -8.69
N THR A 128 -5.63 20.09 -9.76
CA THR A 128 -6.47 21.30 -9.70
C THR A 128 -7.69 21.08 -8.82
N GLY A 129 -8.41 19.97 -8.99
CA GLY A 129 -9.58 19.65 -8.17
C GLY A 129 -9.25 19.49 -6.69
N ARG A 130 -8.15 18.80 -6.36
CA ARG A 130 -7.67 18.67 -4.98
C ARG A 130 -7.23 20.02 -4.39
N LEU A 131 -6.54 20.84 -5.17
CA LEU A 131 -6.13 22.17 -4.73
C LEU A 131 -7.34 23.03 -4.38
N VAL A 132 -8.34 23.07 -5.26
CA VAL A 132 -9.60 23.79 -4.98
C VAL A 132 -10.28 23.24 -3.72
N PHE A 133 -10.38 21.92 -3.57
CA PHE A 133 -10.96 21.30 -2.38
C PHE A 133 -10.24 21.73 -1.09
N PHE A 134 -8.91 21.68 -1.06
CA PHE A 134 -8.16 22.09 0.14
C PHE A 134 -8.16 23.59 0.37
N LEU A 135 -8.21 24.43 -0.67
CA LEU A 135 -8.40 25.87 -0.51
C LEU A 135 -9.77 26.20 0.08
N LEU A 136 -10.82 25.48 -0.31
CA LEU A 136 -12.15 25.63 0.28
C LEU A 136 -12.14 25.23 1.75
N LEU A 137 -11.50 24.12 2.12
CA LEU A 137 -11.32 23.76 3.54
C LEU A 137 -10.53 24.82 4.31
N ALA A 138 -9.45 25.36 3.73
CA ALA A 138 -8.67 26.43 4.34
C ALA A 138 -9.49 27.69 4.61
N SER A 139 -10.42 28.00 3.70
CA SER A 139 -11.29 29.18 3.82
C SER A 139 -12.31 29.07 4.95
N ILE A 140 -12.62 27.84 5.39
CA ILE A 140 -13.46 27.59 6.56
C ILE A 140 -12.63 27.75 7.84
N GLU A 141 -11.54 26.99 7.97
CA GLU A 141 -10.67 27.03 9.14
C GLU A 141 -9.32 26.35 8.83
N ILE A 142 -8.20 27.03 9.09
CA ILE A 142 -6.85 26.50 8.80
C ILE A 142 -6.52 25.27 9.65
N MET A 143 -7.05 25.18 10.88
CA MET A 143 -6.83 24.02 11.75
C MET A 143 -7.41 22.73 11.17
N ILE A 144 -8.41 22.80 10.29
CA ILE A 144 -8.94 21.62 9.57
C ILE A 144 -7.86 21.06 8.63
N LEU A 145 -7.12 21.92 7.93
CA LEU A 145 -6.03 21.48 7.07
C LEU A 145 -4.90 20.83 7.86
N LEU A 146 -4.53 21.41 9.01
CA LEU A 146 -3.50 20.82 9.86
C LEU A 146 -3.94 19.47 10.42
N ALA A 147 -5.20 19.34 10.87
CA ALA A 147 -5.76 18.08 11.34
C ALA A 147 -5.81 17.02 10.23
N TYR A 148 -6.24 17.40 9.02
CA TYR A 148 -6.21 16.51 7.85
C TYR A 148 -4.79 16.07 7.52
N PHE A 149 -3.81 16.98 7.53
CA PHE A 149 -2.42 16.68 7.26
C PHE A 149 -1.87 15.63 8.24
N VAL A 150 -2.07 15.83 9.55
CA VAL A 150 -1.64 14.87 10.57
C VAL A 150 -2.38 13.53 10.40
N ALA A 151 -3.68 13.54 10.14
CA ALA A 151 -4.46 12.33 9.91
C ALA A 151 -3.96 11.55 8.70
N TYR A 152 -3.60 12.24 7.62
CA TYR A 152 -3.08 11.64 6.40
C TYR A 152 -1.68 11.03 6.61
N LEU A 153 -0.83 11.67 7.42
CA LEU A 153 0.46 11.09 7.81
C LEU A 153 0.29 9.81 8.64
N LEU A 154 -0.64 9.79 9.59
CA LEU A 154 -0.95 8.57 10.37
C LEU A 154 -1.50 7.46 9.48
N PHE A 155 -2.38 7.81 8.55
CA PHE A 155 -2.91 6.91 7.54
C PHE A 155 -1.81 6.26 6.69
N LEU A 156 -0.93 7.07 6.09
CA LEU A 156 0.18 6.56 5.29
C LEU A 156 1.16 5.74 6.13
N PHE A 157 1.40 6.12 7.38
CA PHE A 157 2.24 5.37 8.29
C PHE A 157 1.68 3.96 8.55
N VAL A 158 0.38 3.84 8.82
CA VAL A 158 -0.24 2.52 9.03
C VAL A 158 -0.19 1.68 7.76
N LEU A 159 -0.49 2.25 6.59
CA LEU A 159 -0.40 1.49 5.34
C LEU A 159 1.03 1.02 5.06
N GLY A 160 2.03 1.91 5.13
CA GLY A 160 3.43 1.54 4.92
C GLY A 160 3.93 0.49 5.91
N PHE A 161 3.51 0.60 7.17
CA PHE A 161 3.80 -0.41 8.19
C PHE A 161 3.17 -1.77 7.88
N MET A 162 1.91 -1.79 7.44
CA MET A 162 1.23 -3.04 7.10
C MET A 162 1.82 -3.67 5.83
N ASP A 163 2.08 -2.89 4.78
CA ASP A 163 2.62 -3.36 3.51
C ASP A 163 4.05 -3.93 3.67
N THR A 164 4.80 -3.46 4.68
CA THR A 164 6.15 -3.94 4.98
C THR A 164 6.21 -5.45 5.20
N PHE A 165 5.23 -6.04 5.89
CA PHE A 165 5.36 -7.39 6.44
C PHE A 165 4.64 -8.49 5.66
N GLN A 166 4.19 -8.18 4.44
CA GLN A 166 3.19 -8.96 3.73
C GLN A 166 3.76 -10.03 2.81
N HIS A 167 4.80 -9.71 2.06
CA HIS A 167 5.45 -10.66 1.18
C HIS A 167 6.93 -10.35 0.98
N LEU A 168 7.69 -11.37 0.59
CA LEU A 168 9.09 -11.31 0.17
C LEU A 168 9.20 -11.54 -1.34
N TYR A 169 8.42 -10.79 -2.11
CA TYR A 169 8.41 -10.91 -3.56
C TYR A 169 9.57 -10.20 -4.22
N GLU A 170 9.92 -10.65 -5.42
CA GLU A 170 10.87 -9.94 -6.27
C GLU A 170 10.31 -8.58 -6.68
N VAL A 171 11.11 -7.53 -6.52
CA VAL A 171 10.78 -6.17 -6.94
C VAL A 171 11.18 -5.95 -8.40
N ARG A 172 10.23 -5.48 -9.21
CA ARG A 172 10.40 -5.12 -10.62
C ARG A 172 10.02 -3.67 -10.88
N TYR A 173 10.64 -3.06 -11.87
CA TYR A 173 10.43 -1.65 -12.23
C TYR A 173 9.71 -1.43 -13.55
N SER A 174 9.22 -2.51 -14.18
CA SER A 174 8.49 -2.44 -15.44
C SER A 174 7.42 -3.50 -15.52
N LEU A 175 6.21 -3.08 -15.87
CA LEU A 175 5.10 -3.96 -16.20
C LEU A 175 5.28 -4.68 -17.55
N ASN A 176 6.26 -4.31 -18.37
CA ASN A 176 6.39 -4.80 -19.75
C ASN A 176 7.02 -6.19 -19.89
N SER A 177 7.42 -6.86 -18.81
CA SER A 177 7.78 -8.27 -18.90
C SER A 177 6.49 -9.10 -18.97
N ASN A 178 6.04 -9.45 -20.17
CA ASN A 178 4.88 -10.35 -20.40
C ASN A 178 5.10 -11.79 -19.94
N LYS A 179 6.17 -12.08 -19.18
CA LYS A 179 6.57 -13.43 -18.79
C LYS A 179 6.28 -13.60 -17.31
N VAL A 180 5.17 -14.26 -16.99
CA VAL A 180 5.03 -14.96 -15.71
C VAL A 180 6.17 -15.96 -15.68
N LEU A 181 7.13 -15.76 -14.79
CA LEU A 181 8.21 -16.72 -14.65
C LEU A 181 7.63 -17.98 -14.03
N ARG A 182 7.90 -19.14 -14.64
CA ARG A 182 7.36 -20.43 -14.19
C ARG A 182 7.74 -20.76 -12.75
N GLU A 183 8.76 -20.10 -12.21
CA GLU A 183 9.28 -20.27 -10.85
C GLU A 183 8.43 -19.58 -9.76
N PHE A 184 7.54 -18.65 -10.12
CA PHE A 184 6.63 -18.01 -9.16
C PHE A 184 5.28 -18.73 -9.15
N ASP A 185 5.30 -20.00 -8.74
CA ASP A 185 4.11 -20.83 -8.61
C ASP A 185 3.42 -20.64 -7.23
N ARG A 186 2.49 -21.54 -6.90
CA ARG A 186 1.77 -21.48 -5.62
C ARG A 186 2.64 -21.80 -4.42
N GLU A 187 3.68 -22.62 -4.57
CA GLU A 187 4.59 -22.96 -3.48
C GLU A 187 5.47 -21.75 -3.16
N TYR A 188 5.91 -21.03 -4.19
CA TYR A 188 6.57 -19.73 -4.03
C TYR A 188 5.67 -18.73 -3.27
N GLU A 189 4.43 -18.55 -3.71
CA GLU A 189 3.46 -17.65 -3.05
C GLU A 189 3.24 -18.00 -1.57
N GLU A 190 3.01 -19.27 -1.25
CA GLU A 190 2.76 -19.73 0.12
C GLU A 190 3.98 -19.57 1.04
N SER A 191 5.19 -19.78 0.51
CA SER A 191 6.44 -19.64 1.29
C SER A 191 6.92 -18.20 1.45
N HIS A 192 6.43 -17.27 0.62
CA HIS A 192 6.86 -15.87 0.60
C HIS A 192 5.78 -14.87 1.02
N THR A 193 4.58 -15.31 1.44
CA THR A 193 3.50 -14.43 1.89
C THR A 193 3.15 -14.70 3.36
N PHE A 194 3.00 -13.63 4.15
CA PHE A 194 2.83 -13.71 5.60
C PHE A 194 1.57 -12.97 6.05
N SER A 195 0.98 -13.43 7.15
CA SER A 195 -0.05 -12.70 7.89
C SER A 195 0.58 -11.85 9.00
N ASN A 196 0.54 -10.53 8.88
CA ASN A 196 1.06 -9.60 9.88
C ASN A 196 -0.03 -9.17 10.87
N LEU A 197 -0.56 -10.13 11.63
CA LEU A 197 -1.71 -9.92 12.53
C LEU A 197 -1.42 -8.91 13.65
N ILE A 198 -2.40 -8.05 13.92
CA ILE A 198 -2.37 -7.12 15.08
C ILE A 198 -2.55 -7.93 16.36
N SER A 199 -3.49 -8.88 16.37
CA SER A 199 -3.68 -9.78 17.50
C SER A 199 -4.25 -11.13 17.07
N GLN A 200 -3.70 -12.20 17.64
CA GLN A 200 -4.29 -13.55 17.56
C GLN A 200 -5.27 -13.78 18.72
N HIS A 201 -4.95 -13.28 19.91
CA HIS A 201 -5.78 -13.45 21.11
C HIS A 201 -7.07 -12.62 21.08
N HIS A 202 -7.04 -11.48 20.40
CA HIS A 202 -8.18 -10.58 20.26
C HIS A 202 -8.43 -10.27 18.78
N PRO A 203 -9.00 -11.21 18.00
CA PRO A 203 -9.12 -11.07 16.53
C PRO A 203 -9.87 -9.81 16.08
N TRP A 204 -10.79 -9.27 16.90
CA TRP A 204 -11.49 -8.02 16.61
C TRP A 204 -10.55 -6.81 16.46
N LEU A 205 -9.33 -6.85 17.02
CA LEU A 205 -8.32 -5.80 16.79
C LEU A 205 -7.83 -5.77 15.35
N ASN A 206 -7.91 -6.88 14.61
CA ASN A 206 -7.54 -6.94 13.20
C ASN A 206 -8.52 -6.13 12.31
N LEU A 207 -9.72 -5.82 12.81
CA LEU A 207 -10.68 -4.95 12.12
C LEU A 207 -10.20 -3.49 12.01
N LEU A 208 -9.22 -3.07 12.82
CA LEU A 208 -8.58 -1.75 12.68
C LEU A 208 -7.92 -1.55 11.31
N VAL A 209 -7.61 -2.66 10.64
CA VAL A 209 -7.06 -2.71 9.28
C VAL A 209 -7.96 -3.54 8.36
N LEU A 210 -9.26 -3.59 8.65
CA LEU A 210 -10.25 -4.34 7.87
C LEU A 210 -9.82 -5.79 7.58
N ASN A 211 -9.21 -6.48 8.56
CA ASN A 211 -8.66 -7.84 8.39
C ASN A 211 -7.62 -8.01 7.27
N PHE A 212 -7.12 -6.92 6.67
CA PHE A 212 -6.10 -6.96 5.62
C PHE A 212 -4.79 -7.63 6.09
N CYS A 213 -4.55 -7.66 7.40
CA CYS A 213 -3.43 -8.36 8.02
C CYS A 213 -3.47 -9.89 7.82
N TYR A 214 -4.61 -10.47 7.43
CA TYR A 214 -4.73 -11.89 7.03
C TYR A 214 -4.22 -12.12 5.60
N HIS A 215 -3.05 -11.57 5.30
CA HIS A 215 -2.61 -11.34 3.92
C HIS A 215 -2.20 -12.63 3.19
N ASN A 216 -1.67 -13.63 3.91
CA ASN A 216 -1.37 -14.93 3.32
C ASN A 216 -2.63 -15.64 2.76
N VAL A 217 -3.76 -15.56 3.46
CA VAL A 217 -5.03 -16.13 3.01
C VAL A 217 -5.64 -15.29 1.90
N HIS A 218 -5.46 -13.97 1.97
CA HIS A 218 -5.80 -13.08 0.87
C HIS A 218 -5.09 -13.49 -0.42
N HIS A 219 -3.77 -13.69 -0.41
CA HIS A 219 -3.05 -14.17 -1.59
C HIS A 219 -3.52 -15.55 -2.07
N TYR A 220 -3.71 -16.48 -1.12
CA TYR A 220 -4.21 -17.82 -1.44
C TYR A 220 -5.57 -17.79 -2.18
N LYS A 221 -6.46 -16.86 -1.81
CA LYS A 221 -7.78 -16.71 -2.44
C LYS A 221 -8.24 -15.25 -2.40
N SER A 222 -7.67 -14.43 -3.29
CA SER A 222 -7.87 -12.97 -3.29
C SER A 222 -9.25 -12.49 -3.72
N GLY A 223 -10.15 -13.42 -4.07
CA GLY A 223 -11.56 -13.16 -4.28
C GLY A 223 -12.43 -13.31 -3.03
N LEU A 224 -11.84 -13.61 -1.86
CA LEU A 224 -12.56 -13.63 -0.59
C LEU A 224 -12.74 -12.20 -0.06
N PRO A 225 -13.92 -11.87 0.48
CA PRO A 225 -14.08 -10.61 1.17
C PRO A 225 -13.35 -10.63 2.52
N TRP A 226 -12.90 -9.46 2.96
CA TRP A 226 -12.17 -9.25 4.21
C TRP A 226 -12.74 -9.93 5.47
N HIS A 227 -14.07 -10.08 5.56
CA HIS A 227 -14.72 -10.65 6.75
C HIS A 227 -14.64 -12.19 6.81
N GLU A 228 -14.37 -12.85 5.68
CA GLU A 228 -14.21 -14.31 5.62
C GLU A 228 -12.75 -14.77 5.87
N LEU A 229 -11.79 -13.84 5.76
CA LEU A 229 -10.36 -14.18 5.89
C LEU A 229 -9.98 -14.85 7.21
N PRO A 230 -10.50 -14.44 8.39
CA PRO A 230 -10.17 -15.08 9.66
C PRO A 230 -10.59 -16.56 9.72
N ASP A 231 -11.80 -16.88 9.27
CA ASP A 231 -12.34 -18.25 9.31
C ASP A 231 -11.57 -19.17 8.36
N VAL A 232 -11.19 -18.66 7.19
CA VAL A 232 -10.35 -19.39 6.23
C VAL A 232 -8.93 -19.56 6.76
N HIS A 233 -8.39 -18.56 7.47
CA HIS A 233 -7.09 -18.67 8.14
C HIS A 233 -7.08 -19.78 9.20
N GLU A 234 -8.08 -19.79 10.08
CA GLU A 234 -8.21 -20.84 11.10
C GLU A 234 -8.35 -22.22 10.44
N SER A 235 -9.24 -22.35 9.45
CA SER A 235 -9.48 -23.61 8.76
C SER A 235 -8.23 -24.16 8.05
N ARG A 236 -7.45 -23.27 7.44
CA ARG A 236 -6.24 -23.64 6.67
C ARG A 236 -5.06 -24.04 7.57
N TYR A 237 -4.91 -23.37 8.71
CA TYR A 237 -3.74 -23.52 9.58
C TYR A 237 -4.06 -24.18 10.93
N ARG A 238 -5.23 -24.81 11.08
CA ARG A 238 -5.63 -25.53 12.30
C ARG A 238 -4.56 -26.52 12.78
N ASP A 239 -4.03 -27.32 11.86
CA ASP A 239 -3.07 -28.41 12.14
C ASP A 239 -1.64 -28.10 11.65
N LYS A 240 -1.36 -26.84 11.28
CA LYS A 240 -0.08 -26.42 10.70
C LYS A 240 0.37 -25.08 11.28
N ALA A 241 1.68 -24.85 11.33
CA ALA A 241 2.19 -23.53 11.68
C ALA A 241 1.77 -22.51 10.60
N ALA A 242 0.99 -21.49 10.99
CA ALA A 242 0.64 -20.39 10.10
C ALA A 242 1.86 -19.46 9.89
N PRO A 243 2.10 -18.94 8.67
CA PRO A 243 3.16 -17.95 8.42
C PRO A 243 2.73 -16.59 8.96
N VAL A 244 2.67 -16.45 10.29
CA VAL A 244 2.20 -15.26 11.00
C VAL A 244 3.37 -14.53 11.63
N ILE A 245 3.42 -13.21 11.46
CA ILE A 245 4.35 -12.32 12.15
C ILE A 245 3.56 -11.56 13.20
N CYS A 246 3.85 -11.75 14.49
CA CYS A 246 3.11 -11.10 15.56
C CYS A 246 3.46 -9.61 15.67
N LEU A 247 2.53 -8.78 16.17
CA LEU A 247 2.71 -7.33 16.27
C LEU A 247 3.99 -6.91 17.01
N GLY A 248 4.37 -7.61 18.08
CA GLY A 248 5.61 -7.29 18.82
C GLY A 248 6.87 -7.50 17.99
N GLU A 249 6.87 -8.49 17.10
CA GLU A 249 7.94 -8.69 16.13
C GLU A 249 7.91 -7.65 15.02
N GLN A 250 6.74 -7.34 14.47
CA GLN A 250 6.57 -6.28 13.46
C GLN A 250 7.12 -4.94 13.97
N LEU A 251 6.72 -4.51 15.17
CA LEU A 251 7.17 -3.24 15.77
C LEU A 251 8.68 -3.20 15.98
N ARG A 252 9.26 -4.30 16.49
CA ARG A 252 10.71 -4.42 16.73
C ARG A 252 11.51 -4.38 15.42
N ARG A 253 11.07 -5.12 14.40
CA ARG A 253 11.71 -5.14 13.08
C ARG A 253 11.59 -3.78 12.40
N TYR A 254 10.39 -3.17 12.38
CA TYR A 254 10.17 -1.85 11.82
C TYR A 254 11.02 -0.77 12.52
N HIS A 255 11.09 -0.80 13.86
CA HIS A 255 11.96 0.10 14.61
C HIS A 255 13.46 -0.08 14.29
N ARG A 256 13.90 -1.28 13.95
CA ARG A 256 15.31 -1.49 13.58
C ARG A 256 15.59 -1.09 12.13
N GLU A 257 14.63 -1.33 11.24
CA GLU A 257 14.89 -1.43 9.79
C GLU A 257 14.14 -0.41 8.93
N ARG A 258 13.28 0.45 9.49
CA ARG A 258 12.49 1.43 8.71
C ARG A 258 13.28 2.28 7.71
N CYS A 259 14.57 2.53 7.93
CA CYS A 259 15.41 3.31 7.01
C CYS A 259 16.02 2.48 5.87
N ASN A 260 15.88 1.16 5.89
CA ASN A 260 16.43 0.25 4.88
C ASN A 260 15.64 0.28 3.56
N CYS A 261 14.41 0.78 3.58
CA CYS A 261 13.58 1.02 2.39
C CYS A 261 14.26 1.90 1.32
N PHE A 262 15.29 2.65 1.71
CA PHE A 262 16.09 3.52 0.84
C PHE A 262 17.43 2.92 0.43
N SER A 263 17.71 1.66 0.73
CA SER A 263 19.02 1.04 0.50
C SER A 263 18.87 -0.43 0.13
N SER A 264 18.52 -0.69 -1.13
CA SER A 264 18.52 -2.04 -1.70
C SER A 264 19.90 -2.30 -2.34
N LYS A 265 20.92 -2.51 -1.50
CA LYS A 265 22.05 -3.32 -1.96
C LYS A 265 21.62 -4.78 -1.79
N ASN A 266 20.98 -5.36 -2.80
CA ASN A 266 20.80 -6.80 -3.06
C ASN A 266 21.04 -7.73 -1.87
N SER A 267 20.33 -7.51 -0.77
CA SER A 267 20.23 -8.48 0.27
C SER A 267 18.79 -8.93 0.21
N VAL A 268 18.59 -10.03 -0.49
CA VAL A 268 17.62 -11.05 -0.08
C VAL A 268 18.04 -11.47 1.34
N THR A 269 17.92 -10.56 2.31
CA THR A 269 17.83 -10.95 3.70
C THR A 269 16.53 -11.71 3.76
N LYS A 270 16.59 -12.97 4.18
CA LYS A 270 15.42 -13.83 4.44
C LYS A 270 14.44 -13.24 5.47
N ASP A 271 14.73 -12.04 5.98
CA ASP A 271 13.90 -11.29 6.89
C ASP A 271 13.13 -10.24 6.09
N VAL A 272 11.82 -10.22 6.32
CA VAL A 272 10.87 -9.24 5.81
C VAL A 272 11.33 -7.82 6.18
N GLY A 273 12.12 -7.23 5.28
CA GLY A 273 12.66 -5.88 5.39
C GLY A 273 11.59 -4.85 5.07
N ALA A 274 11.79 -3.61 5.51
CA ALA A 274 10.86 -2.49 5.41
C ALA A 274 10.53 -2.00 3.97
N THR A 275 10.36 -2.89 3.01
CA THR A 275 10.13 -2.60 1.58
C THR A 275 8.73 -3.03 1.17
N GLY A 276 7.69 -2.44 1.76
CA GLY A 276 6.31 -2.64 1.32
C GLY A 276 6.04 -1.92 0.00
N VAL A 277 5.23 -2.52 -0.88
CA VAL A 277 4.76 -1.87 -2.11
C VAL A 277 3.30 -1.51 -2.00
N SER A 278 3.04 -0.20 -1.91
CA SER A 278 1.67 0.27 -1.77
C SER A 278 0.82 0.00 -3.02
N PHE A 279 -0.40 -0.50 -2.79
CA PHE A 279 -1.44 -0.65 -3.82
C PHE A 279 -2.08 0.70 -4.20
N LEU A 280 -1.80 1.79 -3.46
CA LEU A 280 -2.35 3.13 -3.75
C LEU A 280 -1.64 3.87 -4.88
N VAL A 281 -0.45 3.43 -5.29
CA VAL A 281 0.34 4.11 -6.32
C VAL A 281 0.41 3.27 -7.59
N GLY A 282 0.17 3.90 -8.74
CA GLY A 282 0.31 3.26 -10.06
C GLY A 282 1.75 3.23 -10.57
N ILE A 283 1.98 2.43 -11.63
CA ILE A 283 3.26 2.31 -12.34
C ILE A 283 3.19 2.99 -13.70
#